data_AF-A0A525C9Q2-F1
#
_entry.id   AF-A0A525C9Q2-F1
#
_cell.length_a   1.000
_cell.length_b   1.000
_cell.length_c   1.000
_cell.angle_alpha   90.00
_cell.angle_beta   90.00
_cell.angle_gamma   90.00
#
_symmetry.space_group_name_H-M   'P 1'
#
loop_
_entity.id
_entity.type
_entity.pdbx_description
1 polymer ?
#
loop_
_entity_poly.entity_id
_entity_poly.type
_entity_poly.pdbx_seq_one_letter_code
_entity_poly.pdbx_strand_id
1 'polypeptide(L)'
;GGHTSHWDVPEWRQGLVHVREMGWTEDMRGGYNGECLPETWQGQTWPCGTFDNGDYKSYFGRGAKQLSYNYNYGPFSEAMYGDVTVLLDNPELVADTWLNLASAVFFFVYPQPPKPSMLHVIDGTWQPNERDIANGLTSGFGVTTQIINGGVECGGSTEIQQSVNRISYYHGFTGYLNVEIPSNEVLGCAGMKQFDNDGAGALNIFWEQDWSWSADTPDGSSYACKLVGYQTPFSAFKEGDYAACVDHFFDVDIEP
;
A
#
# COMPACT_ATOMS: atom_id res chain seq x y z
N GLY A 1 -12.38 10.67 9.58
CA GLY A 1 -13.04 11.26 10.75
C GLY A 1 -14.39 11.81 10.37
N GLY A 2 -15.19 12.30 11.33
CA GLY A 2 -16.34 13.15 11.02
C GLY A 2 -15.94 14.49 10.38
N HIS A 3 -14.73 15.00 10.65
CA HIS A 3 -14.18 16.26 10.12
C HIS A 3 -15.19 17.42 10.16
N THR A 4 -15.95 17.49 11.25
CA THR A 4 -17.03 18.46 11.43
C THR A 4 -16.61 19.53 12.41
N SER A 5 -16.10 20.65 11.91
CA SER A 5 -15.51 21.72 12.71
C SER A 5 -16.45 22.44 13.68
N HIS A 6 -17.77 22.31 13.51
CA HIS A 6 -18.78 22.96 14.34
C HIS A 6 -19.35 22.08 15.46
N TRP A 7 -18.84 20.85 15.62
CA TRP A 7 -19.21 20.01 16.77
C TRP A 7 -18.38 20.36 18.01
N ASP A 8 -18.97 20.14 19.19
CA ASP A 8 -18.29 20.36 20.47
C ASP A 8 -17.09 19.40 20.67
N VAL A 9 -17.10 18.26 19.97
CA VAL A 9 -16.03 17.27 19.98
C VAL A 9 -14.98 17.68 18.94
N PRO A 10 -13.70 17.88 19.32
CA PRO A 10 -12.65 18.26 18.36
C PRO A 10 -12.48 17.19 17.30
N GLU A 11 -12.14 17.58 16.07
CA GLU A 11 -12.18 16.69 14.90
C GLU A 11 -11.43 15.37 15.08
N TRP A 12 -10.24 15.40 15.68
CA TRP A 12 -9.42 14.22 15.96
C TRP A 12 -10.07 13.20 16.92
N ARG A 13 -11.14 13.60 17.64
CA ARG A 13 -11.95 12.74 18.51
C ARG A 13 -13.29 12.31 17.91
N GLN A 14 -13.62 12.72 16.69
CA GLN A 14 -14.94 12.45 16.11
C GLN A 14 -15.12 11.02 15.56
N GLY A 15 -14.15 10.13 15.78
CA GLY A 15 -14.23 8.73 15.37
C GLY A 15 -14.34 8.52 13.86
N LEU A 16 -14.62 7.28 13.46
CA LEU A 16 -14.81 6.89 12.06
C LEU A 16 -16.29 6.97 11.69
N VAL A 17 -16.73 8.13 11.19
CA VAL A 17 -18.12 8.35 10.74
C VAL A 17 -18.34 7.80 9.33
N HIS A 18 -17.36 8.01 8.44
CA HIS A 18 -17.41 7.56 7.05
C HIS A 18 -16.59 6.28 6.90
N VAL A 19 -17.26 5.13 6.93
CA VAL A 19 -16.65 3.81 6.68
C VAL A 19 -16.60 3.44 5.20
N ARG A 20 -17.27 4.25 4.36
CA ARG A 20 -17.26 4.22 2.90
C ARG A 20 -16.94 5.62 2.42
N GLU A 21 -16.19 5.71 1.34
CA GLU A 21 -15.82 6.97 0.71
C GLU A 21 -17.08 7.80 0.40
N MET A 22 -17.05 9.08 0.76
CA MET A 22 -18.18 9.96 0.53
C MET A 22 -18.50 10.06 -0.96
N GLY A 23 -19.77 9.91 -1.31
CA GLY A 23 -20.24 9.95 -2.70
C GLY A 23 -20.27 8.58 -3.38
N TRP A 24 -19.77 7.52 -2.75
CA TRP A 24 -19.83 6.15 -3.27
C TRP A 24 -20.91 5.29 -2.62
N THR A 25 -21.41 4.33 -3.38
CA THR A 25 -22.34 3.28 -2.92
C THR A 25 -21.90 1.93 -3.49
N GLU A 26 -22.32 0.83 -2.86
CA GLU A 26 -21.91 -0.53 -3.27
C GLU A 26 -22.42 -0.93 -4.67
N ASP A 27 -23.47 -0.26 -5.16
CA ASP A 27 -24.04 -0.51 -6.49
C ASP A 27 -23.31 0.25 -7.61
N MET A 28 -22.42 1.19 -7.27
CA MET A 28 -21.63 1.92 -8.26
C MET A 28 -20.56 1.00 -8.86
N ARG A 29 -20.38 1.11 -10.17
CA ARG A 29 -19.56 0.19 -10.97
C ARG A 29 -18.33 0.88 -11.53
N GLY A 30 -17.28 0.11 -11.77
CA GLY A 30 -16.09 0.58 -12.47
C GLY A 30 -15.35 1.74 -11.81
N GLY A 31 -15.51 1.96 -10.50
CA GLY A 31 -14.75 2.92 -9.73
C GLY A 31 -13.45 2.34 -9.20
N TYR A 32 -12.35 3.10 -9.24
CA TYR A 32 -11.05 2.66 -8.69
C TYR A 32 -10.57 1.31 -9.26
N ASN A 33 -10.83 1.09 -10.55
CA ASN A 33 -10.64 -0.20 -11.23
C ASN A 33 -9.56 -0.14 -12.32
N GLY A 34 -8.66 0.85 -12.28
CA GLY A 34 -7.67 1.09 -13.34
C GLY A 34 -6.74 -0.09 -13.61
N GLU A 35 -6.56 -0.97 -12.64
CA GLU A 35 -5.71 -2.16 -12.71
C GLU A 35 -6.51 -3.47 -12.81
N CYS A 36 -7.78 -3.41 -13.24
CA CYS A 36 -8.64 -4.59 -13.38
C CYS A 36 -8.49 -5.31 -14.72
N LEU A 37 -7.76 -4.74 -15.67
CA LEU A 37 -7.60 -5.34 -17.00
C LEU A 37 -6.84 -6.68 -16.88
N PRO A 38 -7.38 -7.79 -17.40
CA PRO A 38 -6.76 -9.11 -17.25
C PRO A 38 -5.44 -9.27 -18.03
N GLU A 39 -5.12 -8.29 -18.89
CA GLU A 39 -3.86 -8.24 -19.63
C GLU A 39 -2.70 -7.66 -18.80
N THR A 40 -3.00 -6.95 -17.70
CA THR A 40 -1.97 -6.45 -16.78
C THR A 40 -1.65 -7.52 -15.75
N TRP A 41 -0.40 -7.55 -15.29
CA TRP A 41 0.00 -8.52 -14.26
C TRP A 41 -0.80 -8.29 -12.96
N GLN A 42 -1.18 -7.05 -12.65
CA GLN A 42 -2.03 -6.73 -11.50
C GLN A 42 -3.44 -7.30 -11.66
N GLY A 43 -4.04 -7.21 -12.85
CA GLY A 43 -5.35 -7.80 -13.11
C GLY A 43 -5.33 -9.32 -13.13
N GLN A 44 -4.18 -9.94 -13.40
CA GLN A 44 -3.98 -11.39 -13.29
C GLN A 44 -3.76 -11.83 -11.83
N THR A 45 -2.97 -11.06 -11.08
CA THR A 45 -2.60 -11.37 -9.69
C THR A 45 -3.73 -11.05 -8.71
N TRP A 46 -4.44 -9.95 -8.95
CA TRP A 46 -5.56 -9.46 -8.14
C TRP A 46 -6.76 -9.18 -9.04
N PRO A 47 -7.38 -10.24 -9.58
CA PRO A 47 -8.49 -10.11 -10.51
C PRO A 47 -9.68 -9.44 -9.86
N CYS A 48 -10.21 -8.44 -10.54
CA CYS A 48 -11.36 -7.71 -10.02
C CYS A 48 -12.63 -8.57 -10.09
N GLY A 49 -13.34 -8.64 -8.96
CA GLY A 49 -14.67 -9.20 -8.91
C GLY A 49 -15.63 -8.46 -9.83
N THR A 50 -16.62 -9.18 -10.32
CA THR A 50 -17.62 -8.66 -11.26
C THR A 50 -19.02 -8.77 -10.67
N PHE A 51 -19.93 -7.95 -11.19
CA PHE A 51 -21.36 -8.17 -11.04
C PHE A 51 -21.83 -9.22 -12.06
N ASP A 52 -23.05 -9.73 -11.90
CA ASP A 52 -23.65 -10.75 -12.79
C ASP A 52 -23.64 -10.37 -14.28
N ASN A 53 -23.63 -9.07 -14.58
CA ASN A 53 -23.60 -8.56 -15.94
C ASN A 53 -22.18 -8.38 -16.52
N GLY A 54 -21.15 -8.81 -15.79
CA GLY A 54 -19.74 -8.74 -16.20
C GLY A 54 -19.04 -7.41 -15.91
N ASP A 55 -19.76 -6.39 -15.41
CA ASP A 55 -19.13 -5.13 -15.02
C ASP A 55 -18.25 -5.33 -13.78
N TYR A 56 -17.08 -4.69 -13.74
CA TYR A 56 -16.22 -4.72 -12.55
C TYR A 56 -16.88 -4.02 -11.36
N LYS A 57 -16.68 -4.61 -10.18
CA LYS A 57 -16.94 -3.99 -8.89
C LYS A 57 -16.06 -2.75 -8.68
N SER A 58 -16.49 -1.87 -7.78
CA SER A 58 -15.74 -0.66 -7.44
C SER A 58 -14.91 -0.84 -6.17
N TYR A 59 -13.64 -0.45 -6.25
CA TYR A 59 -12.67 -0.51 -5.15
C TYR A 59 -12.41 0.86 -4.53
N PHE A 60 -13.47 1.62 -4.27
CA PHE A 60 -13.39 2.90 -3.55
C PHE A 60 -13.02 2.70 -2.08
N GLY A 61 -12.72 3.81 -1.39
CA GLY A 61 -12.26 3.80 0.00
C GLY A 61 -13.23 3.13 0.96
N ARG A 62 -12.80 2.05 1.63
CA ARG A 62 -13.55 1.41 2.72
C ARG A 62 -12.71 1.28 3.99
N GLY A 63 -13.41 1.23 5.13
CA GLY A 63 -12.81 1.06 6.45
C GLY A 63 -11.95 2.25 6.91
N ALA A 64 -11.25 2.05 8.03
CA ALA A 64 -10.49 3.09 8.74
C ALA A 64 -9.35 3.67 7.91
N LYS A 65 -8.72 2.84 7.05
CA LYS A 65 -7.66 3.28 6.14
C LYS A 65 -8.18 4.00 4.90
N GLN A 66 -9.47 3.84 4.59
CA GLN A 66 -10.00 4.06 3.24
C GLN A 66 -9.17 3.26 2.22
N LEU A 67 -9.21 1.93 2.36
CA LEU A 67 -8.54 1.01 1.44
C LEU A 67 -9.18 1.13 0.06
N SER A 68 -8.37 1.36 -0.97
CA SER A 68 -8.82 1.58 -2.35
C SER A 68 -7.97 0.78 -3.34
N TYR A 69 -8.52 0.48 -4.52
CA TYR A 69 -7.93 -0.31 -5.61
C TYR A 69 -7.76 -1.81 -5.33
N ASN A 70 -7.99 -2.64 -6.35
CA ASN A 70 -7.87 -4.10 -6.29
C ASN A 70 -6.50 -4.58 -5.79
N TYR A 71 -5.41 -3.94 -6.21
CA TYR A 71 -4.06 -4.29 -5.78
C TYR A 71 -3.77 -4.01 -4.29
N ASN A 72 -4.69 -3.35 -3.56
CA ASN A 72 -4.65 -3.28 -2.10
C ASN A 72 -5.64 -4.24 -1.44
N TYR A 73 -6.81 -4.46 -2.05
CA TYR A 73 -7.80 -5.43 -1.55
C TYR A 73 -7.31 -6.87 -1.68
N GLY A 74 -6.63 -7.22 -2.77
CA GLY A 74 -6.10 -8.57 -3.03
C GLY A 74 -5.09 -9.02 -1.99
N PRO A 75 -3.97 -8.30 -1.78
CA PRO A 75 -3.00 -8.65 -0.72
C PRO A 75 -3.61 -8.63 0.68
N PHE A 76 -4.57 -7.73 0.95
CA PHE A 76 -5.26 -7.71 2.23
C PHE A 76 -6.16 -8.94 2.40
N SER A 77 -6.89 -9.34 1.35
CA SER A 77 -7.70 -10.55 1.33
C SER A 77 -6.85 -11.78 1.61
N GLU A 78 -5.72 -11.88 0.91
CA GLU A 78 -4.79 -12.98 1.09
C GLU A 78 -4.21 -13.03 2.51
N ALA A 79 -3.83 -11.89 3.09
CA ALA A 79 -3.35 -11.86 4.47
C ALA A 79 -4.39 -12.32 5.49
N MET A 80 -5.69 -12.09 5.22
CA MET A 80 -6.78 -12.45 6.14
C MET A 80 -7.34 -13.86 5.89
N TYR A 81 -7.30 -14.34 4.64
CA TYR A 81 -8.02 -15.54 4.20
C TYR A 81 -7.15 -16.58 3.49
N GLY A 82 -5.91 -16.26 3.13
CA GLY A 82 -5.08 -17.09 2.24
C GLY A 82 -5.59 -17.11 0.79
N ASP A 83 -6.50 -16.20 0.43
CA ASP A 83 -7.14 -16.13 -0.87
C ASP A 83 -7.36 -14.67 -1.26
N VAL A 84 -6.85 -14.26 -2.42
CA VAL A 84 -6.98 -12.90 -2.95
C VAL A 84 -8.43 -12.54 -3.31
N THR A 85 -9.26 -13.52 -3.65
CA THR A 85 -10.59 -13.30 -4.25
C THR A 85 -11.66 -12.90 -3.25
N VAL A 86 -11.57 -13.31 -1.97
CA VAL A 86 -12.63 -13.10 -0.98
C VAL A 86 -13.06 -11.63 -0.87
N LEU A 87 -12.09 -10.72 -0.72
CA LEU A 87 -12.37 -9.27 -0.67
C LEU A 87 -12.36 -8.58 -2.03
N LEU A 88 -11.91 -9.25 -3.08
CA LEU A 88 -12.07 -8.75 -4.45
C LEU A 88 -13.53 -8.94 -4.91
N ASP A 89 -14.16 -10.06 -4.53
CA ASP A 89 -15.56 -10.37 -4.81
C ASP A 89 -16.53 -9.71 -3.83
N ASN A 90 -16.12 -9.50 -2.58
CA ASN A 90 -16.95 -8.92 -1.52
C ASN A 90 -16.26 -7.73 -0.84
N PRO A 91 -15.93 -6.66 -1.58
CA PRO A 91 -15.14 -5.54 -1.03
C PRO A 91 -15.86 -4.78 0.09
N GLU A 92 -17.19 -4.81 0.15
CA GLU A 92 -18.01 -4.21 1.21
C GLU A 92 -17.70 -4.77 2.61
N LEU A 93 -17.18 -6.00 2.71
CA LEU A 93 -16.79 -6.61 3.99
C LEU A 93 -15.74 -5.79 4.74
N VAL A 94 -14.90 -5.02 4.01
CA VAL A 94 -13.93 -4.10 4.61
C VAL A 94 -14.61 -2.99 5.40
N ALA A 95 -15.80 -2.53 5.01
CA ALA A 95 -16.54 -1.53 5.75
C ALA A 95 -17.38 -2.13 6.89
N ASP A 96 -17.94 -3.32 6.67
CA ASP A 96 -19.04 -3.87 7.49
C ASP A 96 -18.62 -4.81 8.61
N THR A 97 -17.35 -5.23 8.64
CA THR A 97 -16.85 -6.22 9.59
C THR A 97 -15.64 -5.72 10.37
N TRP A 98 -15.04 -6.58 11.18
CA TRP A 98 -13.78 -6.31 11.88
C TRP A 98 -12.61 -5.98 10.92
N LEU A 99 -12.74 -6.32 9.63
CA LEU A 99 -11.81 -5.95 8.57
C LEU A 99 -11.63 -4.44 8.43
N ASN A 100 -12.58 -3.64 8.91
CA ASN A 100 -12.51 -2.19 8.92
C ASN A 100 -11.22 -1.68 9.59
N LEU A 101 -10.98 -2.10 10.84
CA LEU A 101 -9.75 -1.72 11.55
C LEU A 101 -8.56 -2.55 11.08
N ALA A 102 -8.76 -3.83 10.75
CA ALA A 102 -7.68 -4.69 10.28
C ALA A 102 -7.03 -4.17 8.98
N SER A 103 -7.81 -3.56 8.08
CA SER A 103 -7.27 -2.95 6.85
C SER A 103 -6.27 -1.84 7.14
N ALA A 104 -6.47 -1.06 8.21
CA ALA A 104 -5.55 -0.02 8.63
C ALA A 104 -4.29 -0.59 9.27
N VAL A 105 -4.43 -1.62 10.09
CA VAL A 105 -3.27 -2.31 10.67
C VAL A 105 -2.45 -3.01 9.58
N PHE A 106 -3.11 -3.68 8.63
CA PHE A 106 -2.47 -4.32 7.49
C PHE A 106 -1.66 -3.30 6.68
N PHE A 107 -2.29 -2.20 6.22
CA PHE A 107 -1.57 -1.16 5.47
C PHE A 107 -0.43 -0.54 6.27
N PHE A 108 -0.59 -0.41 7.59
CA PHE A 108 0.44 0.14 8.47
C PHE A 108 1.71 -0.73 8.50
N VAL A 109 1.55 -2.06 8.47
CA VAL A 109 2.68 -3.00 8.58
C VAL A 109 3.18 -3.56 7.24
N TYR A 110 2.35 -3.53 6.19
CA TYR A 110 2.65 -4.16 4.91
C TYR A 110 3.51 -3.25 4.02
N PRO A 111 4.75 -3.63 3.67
CA PRO A 111 5.60 -2.84 2.79
C PRO A 111 5.11 -2.90 1.33
N GLN A 112 5.21 -1.78 0.61
CA GLN A 112 4.89 -1.72 -0.82
C GLN A 112 6.04 -1.03 -1.57
N PRO A 113 7.14 -1.74 -1.86
CA PRO A 113 8.31 -1.19 -2.52
C PRO A 113 7.92 -0.40 -3.79
N PRO A 114 8.48 0.81 -3.98
CA PRO A 114 9.64 1.38 -3.29
C PRO A 114 9.33 2.05 -1.93
N LYS A 115 8.09 1.99 -1.44
CA LYS A 115 7.71 2.57 -0.16
C LYS A 115 8.01 1.58 0.98
N PRO A 116 8.67 2.02 2.06
CA PRO A 116 8.73 1.22 3.28
C PRO A 116 7.33 1.11 3.89
N SER A 117 7.12 0.17 4.82
CA SER A 117 5.89 0.19 5.61
C SER A 117 5.90 1.37 6.58
N MET A 118 4.73 1.80 7.03
CA MET A 118 4.65 2.86 8.04
C MET A 118 5.27 2.43 9.38
N LEU A 119 5.12 1.16 9.75
CA LEU A 119 5.78 0.61 10.94
C LEU A 119 7.30 0.74 10.85
N HIS A 120 7.88 0.38 9.70
CA HIS A 120 9.32 0.47 9.44
C HIS A 120 9.86 1.91 9.62
N VAL A 121 9.05 2.91 9.27
CA VAL A 121 9.37 4.32 9.54
C VAL A 121 9.28 4.64 11.04
N ILE A 122 8.15 4.33 11.67
CA ILE A 122 7.83 4.80 13.03
C ILE A 122 8.70 4.12 14.09
N ASP A 123 9.06 2.85 13.91
CA ASP A 123 9.96 2.14 14.82
C ASP A 123 11.44 2.50 14.63
N GLY A 124 11.74 3.31 13.61
CA GLY A 124 13.09 3.79 13.30
C GLY A 124 13.98 2.74 12.63
N THR A 125 13.45 1.59 12.22
CA THR A 125 14.26 0.57 11.52
C THR A 125 14.47 0.91 10.04
N TRP A 126 13.68 1.83 9.47
CA TRP A 126 13.94 2.42 8.16
C TRP A 126 14.95 3.54 8.32
N GLN A 127 16.10 3.38 7.67
CA GLN A 127 17.19 4.33 7.68
C GLN A 127 17.30 4.93 6.28
N PRO A 128 16.86 6.19 6.07
CA PRO A 128 16.94 6.85 4.77
C PRO A 128 18.37 6.83 4.23
N ASN A 129 18.55 6.41 2.98
CA ASN A 129 19.85 6.47 2.32
C ASN A 129 20.07 7.84 1.64
N GLU A 130 21.20 8.02 0.95
CA GLU A 130 21.51 9.27 0.25
C GLU A 130 20.45 9.66 -0.79
N ARG A 131 19.81 8.67 -1.44
CA ARG A 131 18.74 8.89 -2.41
C ARG A 131 17.48 9.43 -1.73
N ASP A 132 17.06 8.79 -0.64
CA ASP A 132 15.91 9.22 0.14
C ASP A 132 16.10 10.66 0.63
N ILE A 133 17.27 10.95 1.21
CA ILE A 133 17.62 12.29 1.71
C ILE A 133 17.61 13.33 0.57
N ALA A 134 18.18 13.01 -0.60
CA ALA A 134 18.16 13.88 -1.77
C ALA A 134 16.74 14.12 -2.32
N ASN A 135 15.81 13.21 -2.03
CA ASN A 135 14.39 13.31 -2.34
C ASN A 135 13.57 13.98 -1.22
N GLY A 136 14.22 14.41 -0.12
CA GLY A 136 13.56 15.04 1.03
C GLY A 136 12.81 14.03 1.92
N LEU A 137 13.04 12.73 1.73
CA LEU A 137 12.41 11.65 2.48
C LEU A 137 13.28 11.34 3.70
N THR A 138 12.92 11.91 4.85
CA THR A 138 13.58 11.65 6.14
C THR A 138 12.57 11.12 7.16
N SER A 139 13.06 10.49 8.23
CA SER A 139 12.22 10.00 9.31
C SER A 139 11.35 11.12 9.91
N GLY A 140 10.08 10.79 10.15
CA GLY A 140 9.10 11.68 10.78
C GLY A 140 7.67 11.36 10.34
N PHE A 141 6.68 12.03 10.93
CA PHE A 141 5.27 11.86 10.59
C PHE A 141 4.97 12.16 9.11
N GLY A 142 5.65 13.16 8.53
CA GLY A 142 5.45 13.59 7.15
C GLY A 142 5.65 12.50 6.11
N VAL A 143 6.71 11.68 6.26
CA VAL A 143 6.96 10.58 5.32
C VAL A 143 5.89 9.49 5.40
N THR A 144 5.18 9.37 6.52
CA THR A 144 4.01 8.46 6.60
C THR A 144 2.83 8.96 5.75
N THR A 145 2.64 10.28 5.65
CA THR A 145 1.68 10.88 4.70
C THR A 145 2.10 10.59 3.25
N GLN A 146 3.40 10.67 2.96
CA GLN A 146 3.94 10.32 1.64
C GLN A 146 3.67 8.85 1.27
N ILE A 147 3.82 7.92 2.23
CA ILE A 147 3.48 6.51 2.03
C ILE A 147 1.98 6.35 1.71
N ILE A 148 1.12 6.99 2.52
CA ILE A 148 -0.34 6.85 2.43
C ILE A 148 -0.90 7.40 1.11
N ASN A 149 -0.51 8.61 0.70
CA ASN A 149 -1.14 9.30 -0.45
C ASN A 149 -0.22 10.36 -1.10
N GLY A 150 1.06 10.04 -1.18
CA GLY A 150 2.08 10.98 -1.63
C GLY A 150 1.93 11.56 -3.03
N GLY A 151 1.30 10.83 -3.94
CA GLY A 151 1.02 11.32 -5.30
C GLY A 151 0.00 12.46 -5.34
N VAL A 152 -0.78 12.64 -4.28
CA VAL A 152 -1.82 13.66 -4.17
C VAL A 152 -1.46 14.73 -3.14
N GLU A 153 -0.88 14.33 -2.01
CA GLU A 153 -0.77 15.21 -0.83
C GLU A 153 0.59 15.89 -0.66
N CYS A 154 1.62 15.46 -1.39
CA CYS A 154 3.01 15.81 -1.10
C CYS A 154 3.77 16.32 -2.33
N GLY A 155 4.97 16.85 -2.12
CA GLY A 155 5.87 17.35 -3.18
C GLY A 155 5.55 18.75 -3.71
N GLY A 156 4.42 19.34 -3.31
CA GLY A 156 4.12 20.74 -3.55
C GLY A 156 5.05 21.68 -2.77
N SER A 157 5.05 22.97 -3.14
CA SER A 157 5.83 24.01 -2.44
C SER A 157 5.30 24.36 -1.05
N THR A 158 4.08 23.94 -0.73
CA THR A 158 3.39 24.18 0.54
C THR A 158 2.54 22.97 0.90
N GLU A 159 2.24 22.80 2.19
CA GLU A 159 1.31 21.76 2.64
C GLU A 159 -0.10 22.02 2.12
N ILE A 160 -0.71 21.00 1.52
CA ILE A 160 -2.12 21.06 1.17
C ILE A 160 -2.99 20.75 2.39
N GLN A 161 -4.27 21.12 2.32
CA GLN A 161 -5.19 21.01 3.47
C GLN A 161 -5.27 19.59 4.05
N GLN A 162 -5.21 18.56 3.20
CA GLN A 162 -5.25 17.16 3.60
C GLN A 162 -4.05 16.80 4.50
N SER A 163 -2.84 17.19 4.11
CA SER A 163 -1.63 16.99 4.92
C SER A 163 -1.70 17.79 6.24
N VAL A 164 -2.16 19.05 6.18
CA VAL A 164 -2.37 19.87 7.39
C VAL A 164 -3.37 19.20 8.36
N ASN A 165 -4.44 18.60 7.84
CA ASN A 165 -5.41 17.88 8.66
C ASN A 165 -4.77 16.66 9.36
N ARG A 166 -3.89 15.91 8.67
CA ARG A 166 -3.15 14.79 9.28
C ARG A 166 -2.25 15.27 10.41
N ILE A 167 -1.50 16.35 10.19
CA ILE A 167 -0.62 16.96 11.21
C ILE A 167 -1.44 17.41 12.43
N SER A 168 -2.59 18.05 12.20
CA SER A 168 -3.49 18.48 13.28
C SER A 168 -3.98 17.29 14.13
N TYR A 169 -4.34 16.17 13.51
CA TYR A 169 -4.75 14.96 14.21
C TYR A 169 -3.59 14.34 14.99
N TYR A 170 -2.39 14.30 14.41
CA TYR A 170 -1.19 13.83 15.08
C TYR A 170 -0.92 14.63 16.37
N HIS A 171 -0.97 15.97 16.31
CA HIS A 171 -0.86 16.84 17.50
C HIS A 171 -1.96 16.57 18.53
N GLY A 172 -3.20 16.37 18.09
CA GLY A 172 -4.32 16.05 18.97
C GLY A 172 -4.09 14.76 19.75
N PHE A 173 -3.66 13.70 19.05
CA PHE A 173 -3.40 12.40 19.66
C PHE A 173 -2.17 12.40 20.57
N THR A 174 -1.05 13.00 20.16
CA THR A 174 0.15 13.05 21.00
C THR A 174 -0.07 13.87 22.26
N GLY A 175 -0.79 15.00 22.17
CA GLY A 175 -1.19 15.79 23.33
C GLY A 175 -2.09 15.02 24.30
N TYR A 176 -3.03 14.23 23.78
CA TYR A 176 -3.91 13.40 24.62
C TYR A 176 -3.18 12.22 25.27
N LEU A 177 -2.27 11.58 24.54
CA LEU A 177 -1.48 10.45 25.03
C LEU A 177 -0.26 10.89 25.86
N ASN A 178 -0.03 12.20 26.00
CA ASN A 178 1.14 12.78 26.65
C ASN A 178 2.48 12.25 26.07
N VAL A 179 2.53 12.17 24.74
CA VAL A 179 3.73 11.80 23.97
C VAL A 179 4.37 13.08 23.45
N GLU A 180 5.64 13.29 23.77
CA GLU A 180 6.39 14.44 23.26
C GLU A 180 6.69 14.27 21.77
N ILE A 181 6.44 15.32 20.99
CA ILE A 181 6.91 15.41 19.59
C ILE A 181 8.29 16.06 19.62
N PRO A 182 9.35 15.36 19.16
CA PRO A 182 10.68 15.94 19.09
C PRO A 182 10.71 17.22 18.26
N SER A 183 11.52 18.19 18.64
CA SER A 183 11.61 19.49 17.94
C SER A 183 12.14 19.37 16.50
N ASN A 184 12.81 18.26 16.18
CA ASN A 184 13.33 17.93 14.86
C ASN A 184 12.42 16.96 14.07
N GLU A 185 11.24 16.61 14.59
CA GLU A 185 10.28 15.77 13.88
C GLU A 185 9.80 16.49 12.61
N VAL A 186 9.95 15.84 11.46
CA VAL A 186 9.43 16.34 10.18
C VAL A 186 7.96 15.96 10.07
N LEU A 187 7.06 16.90 10.35
CA LEU A 187 5.62 16.66 10.40
C LEU A 187 4.93 16.66 9.03
N GLY A 188 5.38 17.53 8.12
CA GLY A 188 4.78 17.74 6.81
C GLY A 188 5.48 16.98 5.69
N CYS A 189 4.88 16.95 4.51
CA CYS A 189 5.43 16.30 3.32
C CYS A 189 5.56 17.22 2.09
N ALA A 190 5.40 18.53 2.26
CA ALA A 190 5.73 19.52 1.25
C ALA A 190 7.20 19.40 0.84
N GLY A 191 7.47 19.49 -0.46
CA GLY A 191 8.80 19.32 -1.04
C GLY A 191 9.35 17.89 -1.10
N MET A 192 8.70 16.90 -0.48
CA MET A 192 9.09 15.49 -0.60
C MET A 192 8.83 14.98 -2.02
N LYS A 193 9.86 14.43 -2.68
CA LYS A 193 9.68 13.70 -3.95
C LYS A 193 9.14 12.30 -3.69
N GLN A 194 8.61 11.67 -4.75
CA GLN A 194 8.12 10.29 -4.66
C GLN A 194 9.27 9.33 -4.29
N PHE A 195 8.91 8.24 -3.61
CA PHE A 195 9.82 7.11 -3.43
C PHE A 195 10.21 6.52 -4.78
N ASP A 196 11.44 6.03 -4.89
CA ASP A 196 11.94 5.35 -6.08
C ASP A 196 12.81 4.15 -5.70
N ASN A 197 13.15 3.33 -6.69
CA ASN A 197 13.81 2.04 -6.48
C ASN A 197 15.25 2.15 -5.95
N ASP A 198 15.83 3.36 -5.93
CA ASP A 198 17.17 3.60 -5.38
C ASP A 198 17.09 3.96 -3.87
N GLY A 199 15.88 4.13 -3.31
CA GLY A 199 15.64 4.43 -1.90
C GLY A 199 15.70 3.20 -0.99
N ALA A 200 15.95 3.41 0.31
CA ALA A 200 16.05 2.34 1.30
C ALA A 200 14.69 1.66 1.59
N GLY A 201 13.59 2.25 1.13
CA GLY A 201 12.26 1.64 1.18
C GLY A 201 12.00 0.58 0.10
N ALA A 202 12.87 0.48 -0.91
CA ALA A 202 12.80 -0.51 -1.97
C ALA A 202 13.31 -1.88 -1.49
N LEU A 203 12.58 -2.47 -0.54
CA LEU A 203 12.92 -3.77 0.04
C LEU A 203 12.86 -4.87 -1.01
N ASN A 204 13.90 -5.71 -1.06
CA ASN A 204 14.00 -6.85 -1.97
C ASN A 204 13.10 -8.01 -1.48
N ILE A 205 11.79 -7.90 -1.70
CA ILE A 205 10.76 -8.83 -1.17
C ILE A 205 9.82 -9.38 -2.24
N PHE A 206 10.12 -9.16 -3.51
CA PHE A 206 9.43 -9.74 -4.66
C PHE A 206 10.39 -10.52 -5.53
N TRP A 207 9.94 -11.61 -6.14
CA TRP A 207 10.72 -12.39 -7.09
C TRP A 207 10.53 -11.86 -8.51
N GLU A 208 11.63 -11.83 -9.26
CA GLU A 208 11.68 -11.44 -10.66
C GLU A 208 12.74 -12.27 -11.38
N GLN A 209 12.65 -12.39 -12.70
CA GLN A 209 13.64 -13.06 -13.53
C GLN A 209 15.06 -12.55 -13.22
N ASP A 210 15.99 -13.49 -12.96
CA ASP A 210 17.40 -13.15 -12.89
C ASP A 210 18.02 -13.15 -14.30
N TRP A 211 18.24 -11.95 -14.82
CA TRP A 211 18.89 -11.70 -16.11
C TRP A 211 20.41 -11.99 -16.13
N SER A 212 20.96 -12.62 -15.09
CA SER A 212 22.38 -13.00 -15.07
C SER A 212 22.68 -14.10 -16.09
N TRP A 213 23.90 -14.09 -16.62
CA TRP A 213 24.36 -15.11 -17.55
C TRP A 213 24.92 -16.32 -16.79
N SER A 214 24.59 -17.53 -17.23
CA SER A 214 25.12 -18.78 -16.70
C SER A 214 25.87 -19.57 -17.78
N ALA A 215 27.08 -20.05 -17.46
CA ALA A 215 27.83 -20.94 -18.36
C ALA A 215 27.25 -22.35 -18.41
N ASP A 216 26.41 -22.69 -17.44
CA ASP A 216 25.93 -24.06 -17.19
C ASP A 216 24.60 -24.36 -17.92
N THR A 217 24.02 -23.38 -18.61
CA THR A 217 22.75 -23.50 -19.33
C THR A 217 22.92 -23.38 -20.85
N PRO A 218 22.09 -24.07 -21.66
CA PRO A 218 22.27 -24.11 -23.12
C PRO A 218 22.13 -22.76 -23.83
N ASP A 219 21.33 -21.85 -23.28
CA ASP A 219 21.01 -20.53 -23.82
C ASP A 219 21.71 -19.40 -23.06
N GLY A 220 22.46 -19.71 -22.00
CA GLY A 220 23.12 -18.74 -21.14
C GLY A 220 22.21 -18.09 -20.10
N SER A 221 20.94 -18.48 -19.99
CA SER A 221 19.99 -17.96 -19.00
C SER A 221 20.28 -18.52 -17.61
N SER A 222 19.93 -17.79 -16.55
CA SER A 222 20.11 -18.28 -15.17
C SER A 222 19.14 -19.41 -14.78
N TYR A 223 17.98 -19.50 -15.45
CA TYR A 223 16.81 -20.30 -15.02
C TYR A 223 16.44 -20.09 -13.55
N ALA A 224 16.64 -18.87 -13.05
CA ALA A 224 16.39 -18.51 -11.67
C ALA A 224 15.64 -17.18 -11.56
N CYS A 225 14.95 -17.01 -10.44
CA CYS A 225 14.45 -15.72 -10.01
C CYS A 225 15.34 -15.15 -8.89
N LYS A 226 15.33 -13.83 -8.75
CA LYS A 226 16.00 -13.12 -7.65
C LYS A 226 15.08 -12.10 -6.99
N LEU A 227 15.43 -11.70 -5.78
CA LEU A 227 14.68 -10.69 -5.06
C LEU A 227 14.93 -9.29 -5.65
N VAL A 228 13.87 -8.50 -5.79
CA VAL A 228 13.87 -7.13 -6.32
C VAL A 228 13.05 -6.16 -5.46
N GLY A 229 13.40 -4.88 -5.56
CA GLY A 229 12.85 -3.76 -4.78
C GLY A 229 11.60 -3.11 -5.36
N TYR A 230 10.87 -3.80 -6.23
CA TYR A 230 9.61 -3.34 -6.83
C TYR A 230 8.60 -4.49 -6.86
N GLN A 231 7.32 -4.16 -6.91
CA GLN A 231 6.26 -5.17 -6.89
C GLN A 231 6.21 -5.97 -8.20
N THR A 232 6.03 -7.28 -8.05
CA THR A 232 5.76 -8.25 -9.13
C THR A 232 4.60 -9.15 -8.68
N PRO A 233 4.11 -10.08 -9.53
CA PRO A 233 3.15 -11.10 -9.11
C PRO A 233 3.63 -12.00 -7.95
N PHE A 234 4.94 -12.12 -7.75
CA PHE A 234 5.56 -13.15 -6.93
C PHE A 234 6.17 -12.55 -5.67
N SER A 235 5.58 -12.82 -4.51
CA SER A 235 6.04 -12.30 -3.22
C SER A 235 6.95 -13.28 -2.49
N ALA A 236 8.04 -12.77 -1.90
CA ALA A 236 8.89 -13.56 -1.02
C ALA A 236 8.21 -13.99 0.29
N PHE A 237 7.04 -13.43 0.61
CA PHE A 237 6.25 -13.80 1.79
C PHE A 237 5.35 -15.01 1.57
N LYS A 238 5.25 -15.52 0.33
CA LYS A 238 4.43 -16.67 -0.01
C LYS A 238 5.29 -17.88 -0.29
N GLU A 239 4.96 -18.97 0.38
CA GLU A 239 5.52 -20.27 0.07
C GLU A 239 5.12 -20.67 -1.35
N GLY A 240 6.07 -21.15 -2.15
CA GLY A 240 5.86 -21.53 -3.54
C GLY A 240 6.04 -20.41 -4.57
N ASP A 241 6.02 -19.13 -4.20
CA ASP A 241 6.10 -18.03 -5.18
C ASP A 241 7.46 -17.94 -5.90
N TYR A 242 8.54 -18.44 -5.31
CA TYR A 242 9.81 -18.60 -6.04
C TYR A 242 9.64 -19.59 -7.20
N ALA A 243 9.02 -20.74 -6.94
CA ALA A 243 8.77 -21.75 -7.96
C ALA A 243 7.81 -21.22 -9.02
N ALA A 244 6.73 -20.54 -8.62
CA ALA A 244 5.80 -19.89 -9.54
C ALA A 244 6.48 -18.83 -10.43
N CYS A 245 7.44 -18.07 -9.88
CA CYS A 245 8.23 -17.12 -10.66
C CYS A 245 9.09 -17.82 -11.72
N VAL A 246 9.80 -18.89 -11.33
CA VAL A 246 10.67 -19.64 -12.24
C VAL A 246 9.83 -20.33 -13.33
N ASP A 247 8.72 -20.97 -12.98
CA ASP A 247 7.77 -21.55 -13.93
C ASP A 247 7.26 -20.50 -14.93
N HIS A 248 6.82 -19.33 -14.43
CA HIS A 248 6.31 -18.24 -15.26
C HIS A 248 7.30 -17.74 -16.33
N PHE A 249 8.59 -17.63 -15.99
CA PHE A 249 9.59 -17.07 -16.91
C PHE A 249 10.28 -18.11 -17.79
N PHE A 250 10.35 -19.37 -17.36
CA PHE A 250 11.19 -20.38 -17.98
C PHE A 250 10.44 -21.63 -18.45
N ASP A 251 9.13 -21.75 -18.19
CA ASP A 251 8.29 -22.88 -18.62
C ASP A 251 8.91 -24.23 -18.18
N VAL A 252 9.17 -24.35 -16.87
CA VAL A 252 9.85 -25.51 -16.27
C VAL A 252 8.99 -26.16 -15.21
N ASP A 253 8.81 -27.48 -15.31
CA ASP A 253 8.18 -28.29 -14.27
C ASP A 253 9.11 -28.40 -13.05
N ILE A 254 8.76 -27.70 -11.97
CA ILE A 254 9.48 -27.79 -10.69
C ILE A 254 8.86 -28.94 -9.88
N GLU A 255 9.54 -30.08 -9.87
CA GLU A 255 9.17 -31.21 -9.02
C GLU A 255 9.20 -30.80 -7.53
N PRO A 256 8.15 -31.14 -6.74
CA PRO A 256 7.98 -30.69 -5.36
C PRO A 256 8.98 -31.28 -4.34
#